data_AF-A0A198GRH3-F1
#
_entry.id   AF-A0A198GRH3-F1
#
_cell.length_a   1.000
_cell.length_b   1.000
_cell.length_c   1.000
_cell.angle_alpha   90.00
_cell.angle_beta   90.00
_cell.angle_gamma   90.00
#
_symmetry.space_group_name_H-M   'P 1'
#
loop_
_entity.id
_entity.type
_entity.pdbx_description
1 polymer ?
#
loop_
_entity_poly.entity_id
_entity_poly.type
_entity_poly.pdbx_seq_one_letter_code
_entity_poly.pdbx_strand_id
1 'polypeptide(L)'
;MNKYALIEQFNLCFNQLEIEISALSSALRELTLLPSCVFELPDVSKEEEHDEITRVTVSPSYNLDALELSLNLIANLFIYDNAPHISSKRAIRLPGALCFSASNSEFKNVKAKIESINTLKKKLLNIVTKESGISKEERFNFVHNQLKGLITLNAYRTLTLISDPDTVRFGWANKNIIKNLTRDAILTQLEKSLEANRAVPPYTSEQWALRINKEIATITQLPEKAKLKIRRPVKVQPIARVWYSDIQKQVQYACPLPLFVFYIEKEPDFKPIIGELADYDANNIQIRHRPKSKQLELIIPRLHLYLEQS
;
A
#
# COMPACT_ATOMS: atom_id res chain seq x y z
N MET A 1 14.68 -26.43 -3.18
CA MET A 1 13.79 -26.37 -4.36
C MET A 1 14.62 -25.91 -5.55
N ASN A 2 14.48 -26.53 -6.73
CA ASN A 2 15.26 -26.12 -7.91
C ASN A 2 14.82 -24.72 -8.39
N LYS A 3 15.77 -23.85 -8.76
CA LYS A 3 15.53 -22.48 -9.26
C LYS A 3 14.54 -22.45 -10.43
N TYR A 4 14.61 -23.45 -11.32
CA TYR A 4 13.69 -23.56 -12.45
C TYR A 4 12.24 -23.82 -12.01
N ALA A 5 12.03 -24.72 -11.04
CA ALA A 5 10.70 -25.02 -10.52
C ALA A 5 10.07 -23.80 -9.82
N LEU A 6 10.88 -22.97 -9.16
CA LEU A 6 10.43 -21.73 -8.54
C LEU A 6 10.00 -20.68 -9.59
N ILE A 7 10.76 -20.54 -10.67
CA ILE A 7 10.42 -19.63 -11.78
C ILE A 7 9.11 -20.07 -12.44
N GLU A 8 8.97 -21.37 -12.70
CA GLU A 8 7.73 -21.95 -13.22
C GLU A 8 6.56 -21.69 -12.28
N GLN A 9 6.71 -21.96 -10.98
CA GLN A 9 5.68 -21.69 -9.99
C GLN A 9 5.29 -20.20 -9.94
N PHE A 10 6.27 -19.29 -10.06
CA PHE A 10 6.03 -17.86 -10.10
C PHE A 10 5.18 -17.46 -11.32
N ASN A 11 5.55 -17.91 -12.51
CA ASN A 11 4.83 -17.61 -13.76
C ASN A 11 3.43 -18.24 -13.76
N LEU A 12 3.29 -19.50 -13.35
CA LEU A 12 1.99 -20.15 -13.23
C LEU A 12 1.07 -19.43 -12.22
N CYS A 13 1.62 -19.00 -11.08
CA CYS A 13 0.87 -18.25 -10.09
C CYS A 13 0.40 -16.89 -10.63
N PHE A 14 1.24 -16.22 -11.43
CA PHE A 14 0.90 -14.94 -12.04
C PHE A 14 -0.17 -15.09 -13.14
N ASN A 15 0.00 -16.06 -14.04
CA ASN A 15 -0.98 -16.30 -15.11
C ASN A 15 -2.36 -16.66 -14.52
N GLN A 16 -2.40 -17.48 -13.46
CA GLN A 16 -3.66 -17.77 -12.76
C GLN A 16 -4.27 -16.51 -12.14
N LEU A 17 -3.44 -15.62 -11.58
CA LEU A 17 -3.92 -14.36 -11.02
C LEU A 17 -4.62 -13.49 -12.09
N GLU A 18 -4.07 -13.39 -13.29
CA GLU A 18 -4.70 -12.65 -14.40
C GLU A 18 -6.02 -13.26 -14.84
N ILE A 19 -6.08 -14.59 -14.97
CA ILE A 19 -7.31 -15.32 -15.31
C ILE A 19 -8.41 -15.06 -14.27
N GLU A 20 -8.08 -15.16 -12.98
CA GLU A 20 -9.03 -14.94 -11.89
C GLU A 20 -9.49 -13.47 -11.81
N ILE A 21 -8.60 -12.50 -12.07
CA ILE A 21 -8.97 -11.08 -12.14
C ILE A 21 -9.97 -10.83 -13.28
N SER A 22 -9.73 -11.42 -14.46
CA SER A 22 -10.66 -11.33 -15.59
C SER A 22 -12.01 -11.97 -15.27
N ALA A 23 -12.00 -13.17 -14.67
CA ALA A 23 -13.22 -13.88 -14.27
C ALA A 23 -14.01 -13.13 -13.19
N LEU A 24 -13.34 -12.49 -12.22
CA LEU A 24 -13.98 -11.62 -11.25
C LEU A 24 -14.60 -10.40 -11.94
N SER A 25 -13.90 -9.78 -12.88
CA SER A 25 -14.39 -8.60 -13.60
C SER A 25 -15.67 -8.90 -14.37
N SER A 26 -15.77 -10.06 -15.03
CA SER A 26 -17.01 -10.49 -15.67
C SER A 26 -18.13 -10.72 -14.65
N ALA A 27 -17.84 -11.45 -13.56
CA ALA A 27 -18.83 -11.73 -12.52
C ALA A 27 -19.40 -10.45 -11.88
N LEU A 28 -18.56 -9.44 -11.64
CA LEU A 28 -19.00 -8.17 -11.06
C LEU A 28 -19.90 -7.35 -12.01
N ARG A 29 -19.72 -7.47 -13.33
CA ARG A 29 -20.59 -6.81 -14.31
C ARG A 29 -21.97 -7.44 -14.41
N GLU A 30 -22.11 -8.71 -14.03
CA GLU A 30 -23.37 -9.44 -14.03
C GLU A 30 -24.22 -9.15 -12.77
N LEU A 31 -23.60 -8.66 -11.70
CA LEU A 31 -24.31 -8.33 -10.47
C LEU A 31 -25.10 -7.03 -10.59
N THR A 32 -26.13 -6.92 -9.73
CA THR A 32 -26.89 -5.68 -9.59
C THR A 32 -26.02 -4.62 -8.91
N LEU A 33 -25.56 -3.64 -9.69
CA LEU A 33 -24.79 -2.50 -9.19
C LEU A 33 -25.73 -1.52 -8.47
N LEU A 34 -25.42 -1.26 -7.21
CA LEU A 34 -26.06 -0.24 -6.38
C LEU A 34 -25.29 1.09 -6.51
N PRO A 35 -25.83 2.22 -6.01
CA PRO A 35 -25.11 3.48 -5.98
C PRO A 35 -23.67 3.31 -5.47
N SER A 36 -22.72 3.64 -6.34
CA SER A 36 -21.29 3.39 -6.15
C SER A 36 -20.51 4.65 -6.46
N CYS A 37 -19.39 4.86 -5.78
CA CYS A 37 -18.57 6.05 -5.96
C CYS A 37 -17.10 5.73 -5.75
N VAL A 38 -16.27 6.19 -6.70
CA VAL A 38 -14.82 6.17 -6.62
C VAL A 38 -14.27 7.56 -6.86
N PHE A 39 -13.03 7.76 -6.44
CA PHE A 39 -12.39 9.06 -6.37
C PHE A 39 -11.06 8.98 -7.09
N GLU A 40 -11.04 9.49 -8.31
CA GLU A 40 -9.82 9.58 -9.12
C GLU A 40 -8.88 10.60 -8.49
N LEU A 41 -7.61 10.23 -8.42
CA LEU A 41 -6.53 11.08 -7.93
C LEU A 41 -5.66 11.50 -9.12
N PRO A 42 -4.99 12.66 -9.06
CA PRO A 42 -4.13 13.11 -10.14
C PRO A 42 -2.98 12.13 -10.33
N ASP A 43 -2.67 11.92 -11.59
CA ASP A 43 -1.46 11.25 -12.03
C ASP A 43 -0.22 11.98 -11.50
N VAL A 44 0.81 11.22 -11.18
CA VAL A 44 2.10 11.78 -10.70
C VAL A 44 3.17 11.45 -11.70
N SER A 45 3.84 12.48 -12.23
CA SER A 45 4.91 12.29 -13.19
C SER A 45 6.17 11.72 -12.54
N LYS A 46 7.11 11.25 -13.36
CA LYS A 46 8.42 10.77 -12.88
C LYS A 46 9.26 11.87 -12.23
N GLU A 47 9.10 13.10 -12.70
CA GLU A 47 9.79 14.29 -12.21
C GLU A 47 9.33 14.65 -10.79
N GLU A 48 8.02 14.47 -10.51
CA GLU A 48 7.37 14.84 -9.25
C GLU A 48 7.38 13.71 -8.20
N GLU A 49 8.11 12.60 -8.46
CA GLU A 49 8.10 11.41 -7.61
C GLU A 49 8.44 11.71 -6.15
N HIS A 50 9.41 12.59 -5.96
CA HIS A 50 10.01 12.91 -4.67
C HIS A 50 9.31 14.07 -3.97
N ASP A 51 8.52 14.87 -4.71
CA ASP A 51 7.87 16.07 -4.21
C ASP A 51 6.94 15.80 -3.03
N GLU A 52 6.90 16.78 -2.14
CA GLU A 52 5.97 16.79 -1.02
C GLU A 52 4.54 16.95 -1.53
N ILE A 53 3.62 16.18 -0.95
CA ILE A 53 2.20 16.28 -1.29
C ILE A 53 1.58 17.30 -0.36
N THR A 54 1.34 18.51 -0.86
CA THR A 54 0.68 19.58 -0.11
C THR A 54 -0.82 19.62 -0.41
N ARG A 55 -1.21 19.34 -1.66
CA ARG A 55 -2.59 19.29 -2.11
C ARG A 55 -2.86 18.08 -3.01
N VAL A 56 -4.09 17.56 -2.95
CA VAL A 56 -4.59 16.55 -3.89
C VAL A 56 -6.03 16.89 -4.22
N THR A 57 -6.29 17.23 -5.49
CA THR A 57 -7.65 17.40 -6.01
C THR A 57 -8.27 16.04 -6.28
N VAL A 58 -9.53 15.85 -5.92
CA VAL A 58 -10.26 14.60 -6.07
C VAL A 58 -11.38 14.77 -7.09
N SER A 59 -11.43 13.87 -8.07
CA SER A 59 -12.50 13.83 -9.06
C SER A 59 -13.40 12.60 -8.81
N PRO A 60 -14.67 12.78 -8.43
CA PRO A 60 -15.55 11.65 -8.20
C PRO A 60 -16.12 11.09 -9.50
N SER A 61 -16.15 9.76 -9.59
CA SER A 61 -16.80 8.99 -10.65
C SER A 61 -17.81 8.02 -10.03
N TYR A 62 -18.93 7.78 -10.69
CA TYR A 62 -20.09 7.11 -10.10
C TYR A 62 -20.54 5.89 -10.90
N ASN A 63 -21.15 4.93 -10.20
CA ASN A 63 -21.88 3.81 -10.79
C ASN A 63 -21.07 3.06 -11.85
N LEU A 64 -21.54 3.01 -13.10
CA LEU A 64 -20.89 2.25 -14.18
C LEU A 64 -19.48 2.78 -14.48
N ASP A 65 -19.28 4.10 -14.51
CA ASP A 65 -17.96 4.69 -14.72
C ASP A 65 -17.03 4.29 -13.57
N ALA A 66 -17.54 4.32 -12.33
CA ALA A 66 -16.81 3.86 -11.16
C ALA A 66 -16.42 2.37 -11.28
N LEU A 67 -17.33 1.52 -11.73
CA LEU A 67 -17.09 0.10 -11.93
C LEU A 67 -15.97 -0.12 -12.96
N GLU A 68 -16.07 0.49 -14.14
CA GLU A 68 -15.09 0.31 -15.21
C GLU A 68 -13.69 0.81 -14.81
N LEU A 69 -13.60 1.99 -14.17
CA LEU A 69 -12.33 2.50 -13.62
C LEU A 69 -11.71 1.54 -12.61
N SER A 70 -12.54 0.94 -11.75
CA SER A 70 -12.09 -0.02 -10.74
C SER A 70 -11.55 -1.29 -11.35
N LEU A 71 -12.28 -1.87 -12.33
CA LEU A 71 -11.89 -3.10 -13.01
C LEU A 71 -10.59 -2.89 -13.79
N ASN A 72 -10.47 -1.77 -14.50
CA ASN A 72 -9.26 -1.38 -15.21
C ASN A 72 -8.05 -1.24 -14.26
N LEU A 73 -8.21 -0.60 -13.10
CA LEU A 73 -7.11 -0.43 -12.16
C LEU A 73 -6.67 -1.74 -11.48
N ILE A 74 -7.58 -2.70 -11.32
CA ILE A 74 -7.25 -4.02 -10.76
C ILE A 74 -6.44 -4.85 -11.76
N ALA A 75 -6.77 -4.73 -13.05
CA ALA A 75 -6.03 -5.35 -14.15
C ALA A 75 -4.74 -4.61 -14.52
N ASN A 76 -4.56 -3.35 -14.11
CA ASN A 76 -3.33 -2.57 -14.32
C ASN A 76 -2.17 -3.16 -13.49
N LEU A 77 -1.43 -4.07 -14.11
CA LEU A 77 -0.34 -4.81 -13.49
C LEU A 77 1.02 -4.46 -14.10
N PHE A 78 1.06 -3.82 -15.27
CA PHE A 78 2.30 -3.52 -15.98
C PHE A 78 2.48 -2.01 -16.18
N ILE A 79 3.74 -1.57 -16.23
CA ILE A 79 4.07 -0.16 -16.51
C ILE A 79 3.60 0.29 -17.90
N TYR A 80 3.44 -0.65 -18.84
CA TYR A 80 3.01 -0.38 -20.21
C TYR A 80 1.52 -0.04 -20.30
N ASP A 81 0.76 -0.35 -19.25
CA ASP A 81 -0.66 0.03 -19.11
C ASP A 81 -0.81 1.52 -18.79
N ASN A 82 0.30 2.21 -18.47
CA ASN A 82 0.33 3.62 -18.09
C ASN A 82 1.07 4.46 -19.13
N ALA A 83 0.77 5.76 -19.18
CA ALA A 83 1.52 6.66 -20.05
C ALA A 83 3.00 6.72 -19.61
N PRO A 84 3.98 6.82 -20.55
CA PRO A 84 5.41 6.68 -20.24
C PRO A 84 5.97 7.69 -19.23
N HIS A 85 5.32 8.84 -19.08
CA HIS A 85 5.72 9.91 -18.15
C HIS A 85 5.22 9.68 -16.71
N ILE A 86 4.27 8.77 -16.51
CA ILE A 86 3.72 8.43 -15.19
C ILE A 86 4.75 7.67 -14.38
N SER A 87 4.83 8.01 -13.10
CA SER A 87 5.71 7.36 -12.15
C SER A 87 5.35 5.87 -11.96
N SER A 88 6.36 5.00 -12.00
CA SER A 88 6.23 3.60 -11.59
C SER A 88 6.50 3.38 -10.10
N LYS A 89 6.96 4.41 -9.40
CA LYS A 89 7.24 4.42 -7.95
C LYS A 89 6.04 4.88 -7.14
N ARG A 90 5.26 5.83 -7.67
CA ARG A 90 4.04 6.35 -7.04
C ARG A 90 2.87 5.47 -7.48
N ALA A 91 2.24 4.82 -6.50
CA ALA A 91 1.10 3.96 -6.79
C ALA A 91 -0.09 4.80 -7.28
N ILE A 92 -0.64 4.42 -8.44
CA ILE A 92 -1.97 4.87 -8.89
C ILE A 92 -3.00 4.30 -7.93
N ARG A 93 -3.85 5.17 -7.39
CA ARG A 93 -4.87 4.81 -6.39
C ARG A 93 -6.23 5.31 -6.84
N LEU A 94 -7.24 4.52 -6.54
CA LEU A 94 -8.64 4.86 -6.76
C LEU A 94 -9.40 4.51 -5.48
N PRO A 95 -9.38 5.37 -4.45
CA PRO A 95 -10.22 5.18 -3.29
C PRO A 95 -11.70 5.20 -3.66
N GLY A 96 -12.54 4.46 -2.94
CA GLY A 96 -13.97 4.41 -3.23
C GLY A 96 -14.64 3.14 -2.73
N ALA A 97 -15.91 2.98 -3.08
CA ALA A 97 -16.69 1.78 -2.83
C ALA A 97 -17.55 1.44 -4.05
N LEU A 98 -17.45 0.19 -4.49
CA LEU A 98 -18.39 -0.44 -5.41
C LEU A 98 -19.38 -1.25 -4.60
N CYS A 99 -20.65 -0.91 -4.71
CA CYS A 99 -21.73 -1.52 -3.95
C CYS A 99 -22.58 -2.41 -4.85
N PHE A 100 -22.85 -3.62 -4.40
CA PHE A 100 -23.64 -4.60 -5.14
C PHE A 100 -24.77 -5.14 -4.25
N SER A 101 -25.94 -5.35 -4.84
CA SER A 101 -26.93 -6.27 -4.31
C SER A 101 -26.63 -7.66 -4.87
N ALA A 102 -26.66 -8.66 -4.00
CA ALA A 102 -26.42 -10.04 -4.38
C ALA A 102 -27.22 -10.98 -3.47
N SER A 103 -27.73 -12.05 -4.05
CA SER A 103 -28.18 -13.22 -3.29
C SER A 103 -27.01 -13.85 -2.53
N ASN A 104 -27.31 -14.67 -1.52
CA ASN A 104 -26.30 -15.36 -0.74
C ASN A 104 -25.43 -16.31 -1.59
N SER A 105 -25.97 -16.90 -2.66
CA SER A 105 -25.20 -17.75 -3.58
C SER A 105 -24.23 -16.94 -4.43
N GLU A 106 -24.67 -15.82 -5.00
CA GLU A 106 -23.84 -14.88 -5.76
C GLU A 106 -22.73 -14.30 -4.89
N PHE A 107 -23.08 -13.84 -3.68
CA PHE A 107 -22.10 -13.33 -2.72
C PHE A 107 -21.03 -14.37 -2.39
N LYS A 108 -21.42 -15.63 -2.10
CA LYS A 108 -20.46 -16.71 -1.83
C LYS A 108 -19.53 -16.98 -3.01
N ASN A 109 -20.07 -16.98 -4.23
CA ASN A 109 -19.28 -17.17 -5.44
C ASN A 109 -18.24 -16.06 -5.61
N VAL A 110 -18.66 -14.78 -5.54
CA VAL A 110 -17.74 -13.65 -5.68
C VAL A 110 -16.75 -13.56 -4.53
N LYS A 111 -17.17 -13.86 -3.31
CA LYS A 111 -16.27 -13.96 -2.15
C LYS A 111 -15.17 -15.00 -2.39
N ALA A 112 -15.52 -16.20 -2.88
CA ALA A 112 -14.54 -17.23 -3.19
C ALA A 112 -13.54 -16.78 -4.26
N LYS A 113 -13.99 -16.07 -5.31
CA LYS A 113 -13.11 -15.48 -6.34
C LYS A 113 -12.15 -14.45 -5.74
N ILE A 114 -12.64 -13.52 -4.92
CA ILE A 114 -11.81 -12.51 -4.25
C ILE A 114 -10.79 -13.16 -3.29
N GLU A 115 -11.20 -14.19 -2.54
CA GLU A 115 -10.31 -14.94 -1.65
C GLU A 115 -9.24 -15.71 -2.42
N SER A 116 -9.59 -16.32 -3.56
CA SER A 116 -8.66 -16.97 -4.48
C SER A 116 -7.61 -15.99 -5.00
N ILE A 117 -8.04 -14.84 -5.54
CA ILE A 117 -7.15 -13.76 -5.99
C ILE A 117 -6.21 -13.32 -4.87
N ASN A 118 -6.76 -13.01 -3.69
CA ASN A 118 -5.95 -12.56 -2.56
C ASN A 118 -4.95 -13.64 -2.09
N THR A 119 -5.29 -14.92 -2.22
CA THR A 119 -4.39 -16.03 -1.93
C THR A 119 -3.25 -16.10 -2.96
N LEU A 120 -3.56 -15.97 -4.25
CA LEU A 120 -2.55 -15.91 -5.32
C LEU A 120 -1.61 -14.70 -5.15
N LYS A 121 -2.15 -13.52 -4.83
CA LYS A 121 -1.34 -12.32 -4.55
C LYS A 121 -0.38 -12.53 -3.37
N LYS A 122 -0.85 -13.15 -2.28
CA LYS A 122 0.00 -13.52 -1.12
C LYS A 122 1.04 -14.57 -1.49
N LYS A 123 0.67 -15.57 -2.31
CA LYS A 123 1.59 -16.61 -2.80
C LYS A 123 2.70 -15.99 -3.65
N LEU A 124 2.36 -15.09 -4.59
CA LEU A 124 3.32 -14.36 -5.41
C LEU A 124 4.33 -13.57 -4.55
N LEU A 125 3.82 -12.87 -3.52
CA LEU A 125 4.66 -12.17 -2.54
C LEU A 125 5.58 -13.14 -1.78
N ASN A 126 5.06 -14.27 -1.30
CA ASN A 126 5.84 -15.26 -0.54
C ASN A 126 6.94 -15.92 -1.39
N ILE A 127 6.65 -16.24 -2.67
CA ILE A 127 7.64 -16.76 -3.62
C ILE A 127 8.83 -15.80 -3.72
N VAL A 128 8.56 -14.52 -3.94
CA VAL A 128 9.62 -13.50 -4.13
C VAL A 128 10.34 -13.16 -2.83
N THR A 129 9.66 -13.16 -1.68
CA THR A 129 10.23 -12.63 -0.43
C THR A 129 10.72 -13.67 0.57
N LYS A 130 10.32 -14.93 0.42
CA LYS A 130 10.63 -16.02 1.36
C LYS A 130 11.15 -17.28 0.67
N GLU A 131 10.39 -17.84 -0.27
CA GLU A 131 10.67 -19.18 -0.82
C GLU A 131 11.86 -19.20 -1.78
N SER A 132 12.09 -18.10 -2.49
CA SER A 132 13.19 -17.95 -3.46
C SER A 132 14.58 -17.95 -2.84
N GLY A 133 14.71 -17.62 -1.55
CA GLY A 133 16.01 -17.47 -0.88
C GLY A 133 16.85 -16.30 -1.39
N ILE A 134 16.34 -15.47 -2.31
CA ILE A 134 17.07 -14.34 -2.90
C ILE A 134 17.14 -13.16 -1.93
N SER A 135 18.25 -12.42 -1.99
CA SER A 135 18.43 -11.21 -1.22
C SER A 135 17.44 -10.12 -1.64
N LYS A 136 17.23 -9.09 -0.80
CA LYS A 136 16.30 -8.01 -1.11
C LYS A 136 16.70 -7.26 -2.38
N GLU A 137 18.00 -7.13 -2.60
CA GLU A 137 18.65 -6.46 -3.72
C GLU A 137 18.42 -7.21 -5.05
N GLU A 138 18.28 -8.54 -5.01
CA GLU A 138 18.09 -9.38 -6.19
C GLU A 138 16.61 -9.53 -6.62
N ARG A 139 15.66 -9.21 -5.72
CA ARG A 139 14.21 -9.40 -5.98
C ARG A 139 13.72 -8.69 -7.24
N PHE A 140 14.18 -7.47 -7.47
CA PHE A 140 13.79 -6.69 -8.64
C PHE A 140 14.18 -7.44 -9.92
N ASN A 141 15.44 -7.82 -10.04
CA ASN A 141 15.94 -8.55 -11.22
C ASN A 141 15.26 -9.92 -11.37
N PHE A 142 15.05 -10.64 -10.26
CA PHE A 142 14.35 -11.92 -10.30
C PHE A 142 12.96 -11.79 -10.93
N VAL A 143 12.14 -10.85 -10.44
CA VAL A 143 10.79 -10.61 -10.96
C VAL A 143 10.82 -10.16 -12.41
N HIS A 144 11.64 -9.16 -12.73
CA HIS A 144 11.61 -8.52 -14.05
C HIS A 144 12.31 -9.31 -15.15
N ASN A 145 13.16 -10.28 -14.80
CA ASN A 145 13.67 -11.25 -15.77
C ASN A 145 12.57 -12.21 -16.26
N GLN A 146 11.51 -12.42 -15.46
CA GLN A 146 10.38 -13.27 -15.84
C GLN A 146 9.21 -12.44 -16.39
N LEU A 147 8.83 -11.38 -15.69
CA LEU A 147 7.71 -10.50 -16.01
C LEU A 147 8.22 -9.06 -16.18
N LYS A 148 8.64 -8.75 -17.40
CA LYS A 148 9.17 -7.42 -17.75
C LYS A 148 8.09 -6.35 -17.54
N GLY A 149 8.45 -5.29 -16.81
CA GLY A 149 7.54 -4.18 -16.57
C GLY A 149 6.47 -4.42 -15.49
N LEU A 150 6.49 -5.54 -14.76
CA LEU A 150 5.52 -5.80 -13.70
C LEU A 150 5.58 -4.76 -12.57
N ILE A 151 4.45 -4.11 -12.28
CA ILE A 151 4.29 -3.28 -11.08
C ILE A 151 4.02 -4.19 -9.89
N THR A 152 5.11 -4.65 -9.26
CA THR A 152 5.11 -5.64 -8.19
C THR A 152 4.11 -5.33 -7.06
N LEU A 153 3.95 -4.06 -6.68
CA LEU A 153 3.00 -3.67 -5.63
C LEU A 153 1.52 -3.75 -6.08
N ASN A 154 1.21 -3.56 -7.37
CA ASN A 154 -0.14 -3.77 -7.91
C ASN A 154 -0.48 -5.25 -7.91
N ALA A 155 0.51 -6.10 -8.23
CA ALA A 155 0.36 -7.54 -8.13
C ALA A 155 0.10 -7.99 -6.67
N TYR A 156 0.69 -7.33 -5.67
CA TYR A 156 0.56 -7.73 -4.26
C TYR A 156 -0.62 -7.12 -3.51
N ARG A 157 -1.10 -5.92 -3.88
CA ARG A 157 -2.20 -5.26 -3.16
C ARG A 157 -3.50 -6.07 -3.26
N THR A 158 -4.09 -6.40 -2.12
CA THR A 158 -5.28 -7.26 -2.02
C THR A 158 -6.57 -6.49 -2.29
N LEU A 159 -7.59 -7.21 -2.74
CA LEU A 159 -8.96 -6.70 -2.88
C LEU A 159 -9.67 -6.80 -1.52
N THR A 160 -10.33 -5.73 -1.10
CA THR A 160 -11.03 -5.70 0.20
C THR A 160 -12.52 -5.90 -0.02
N LEU A 161 -13.05 -7.01 0.49
CA LEU A 161 -14.48 -7.32 0.48
C LEU A 161 -15.09 -6.94 1.84
N ILE A 162 -16.25 -6.28 1.78
CA ILE A 162 -17.05 -5.81 2.91
C ILE A 162 -18.48 -6.33 2.69
N SER A 163 -19.10 -6.90 3.71
CA SER A 163 -20.51 -7.32 3.68
C SER A 163 -21.35 -6.48 4.62
N ASP A 164 -22.53 -6.07 4.17
CA ASP A 164 -23.59 -5.38 4.91
C ASP A 164 -23.10 -4.27 5.88
N PRO A 165 -22.31 -3.29 5.42
CA PRO A 165 -21.98 -2.14 6.26
C PRO A 165 -23.12 -1.14 6.31
N ASP A 166 -23.30 -0.44 7.44
CA ASP A 166 -24.29 0.64 7.53
C ASP A 166 -23.81 1.90 6.80
N THR A 167 -22.52 2.23 6.93
CA THR A 167 -21.95 3.40 6.27
C THR A 167 -20.51 3.17 5.84
N VAL A 168 -20.13 3.81 4.72
CA VAL A 168 -18.75 3.91 4.27
C VAL A 168 -18.39 5.39 4.14
N ARG A 169 -17.26 5.81 4.73
CA ARG A 169 -16.75 7.19 4.69
C ARG A 169 -15.28 7.20 4.31
N PHE A 170 -14.82 8.24 3.62
CA PHE A 170 -13.44 8.34 3.19
C PHE A 170 -12.71 9.51 3.85
N GLY A 171 -11.38 9.51 3.75
CA GLY A 171 -10.55 10.61 4.21
C GLY A 171 -9.08 10.34 3.98
N TRP A 172 -8.25 11.27 4.44
CA TRP A 172 -6.80 11.21 4.30
C TRP A 172 -6.12 10.82 5.62
N ALA A 173 -5.01 10.09 5.52
CA ALA A 173 -4.20 9.69 6.65
C ALA A 173 -2.72 10.01 6.42
N ASN A 174 -2.14 10.75 7.38
CA ASN A 174 -0.70 11.00 7.49
C ASN A 174 -0.10 10.06 8.55
N LYS A 175 0.41 8.91 8.08
CA LYS A 175 0.98 7.87 8.94
C LYS A 175 2.50 7.98 8.98
N ASN A 176 3.10 7.33 9.97
CA ASN A 176 4.54 7.14 10.04
C ASN A 176 4.86 5.64 10.01
N ILE A 177 5.93 5.27 9.29
CA ILE A 177 6.57 3.97 9.49
C ILE A 177 7.39 4.07 10.76
N ILE A 178 7.07 3.21 11.73
CA ILE A 178 7.80 3.10 12.99
C ILE A 178 8.44 1.74 13.05
N LYS A 179 9.76 1.70 13.21
CA LYS A 179 10.53 0.47 13.43
C LYS A 179 11.36 0.63 14.70
N ASN A 180 11.01 -0.10 15.75
CA ASN A 180 11.82 -0.15 16.97
C ASN A 180 13.09 -0.96 16.70
N LEU A 181 14.21 -0.49 17.22
CA LEU A 181 15.54 -1.04 16.99
C LEU A 181 16.31 -1.06 18.32
N THR A 182 17.19 -2.04 18.46
CA THR A 182 18.17 -2.07 19.55
C THR A 182 19.39 -1.24 19.16
N ARG A 183 20.19 -0.84 20.15
CA ARG A 183 21.48 -0.18 19.93
C ARG A 183 22.37 -1.02 19.02
N ASP A 184 22.51 -2.31 19.31
CA ASP A 184 23.40 -3.20 18.57
C ASP A 184 22.94 -3.39 17.12
N ALA A 185 21.63 -3.47 16.86
CA ALA A 185 21.12 -3.56 15.49
C ALA A 185 21.45 -2.32 14.66
N ILE A 186 21.49 -1.13 15.27
CA ILE A 186 21.94 0.10 14.60
C ILE A 186 23.44 0.08 14.37
N LEU A 187 24.24 -0.32 15.37
CA LEU A 187 25.70 -0.41 15.23
C LEU A 187 26.09 -1.35 14.09
N THR A 188 25.54 -2.57 14.05
CA THR A 188 25.76 -3.52 12.95
C THR A 188 25.36 -2.94 11.59
N GLN A 189 24.28 -2.16 11.52
CA GLN A 189 23.86 -1.50 10.28
C GLN A 189 24.87 -0.42 9.85
N LEU A 190 25.41 0.35 10.79
CA LEU A 190 26.40 1.40 10.51
C LEU A 190 27.76 0.80 10.11
N GLU A 191 28.21 -0.25 10.80
CA GLU A 191 29.44 -0.99 10.49
C GLU A 191 29.39 -1.58 9.08
N LYS A 192 28.30 -2.26 8.73
CA LYS A 192 28.08 -2.75 7.36
C LYS A 192 28.10 -1.63 6.31
N SER A 193 27.60 -0.44 6.67
CA SER A 193 27.64 0.72 5.79
C SER A 193 29.05 1.31 5.63
N LEU A 194 29.90 1.18 6.65
CA LEU A 194 31.29 1.60 6.64
C LEU A 194 32.14 0.67 5.77
N GLU A 195 31.99 -0.64 5.97
CA GLU A 195 32.68 -1.69 5.19
C GLU A 195 32.38 -1.62 3.70
N ALA A 196 31.16 -1.20 3.33
CA ALA A 196 30.76 -1.06 1.94
C ALA A 196 31.53 0.04 1.17
N ASN A 197 32.28 0.92 1.87
CA ASN A 197 33.15 1.97 1.33
C ASN A 197 32.54 2.78 0.17
N ARG A 198 31.28 3.16 0.29
CA ARG A 198 30.53 3.86 -0.77
C ARG A 198 30.77 5.37 -0.71
N ALA A 199 30.86 6.01 -1.87
CA ALA A 199 30.70 7.45 -1.99
C ALA A 199 29.21 7.80 -2.05
N VAL A 200 28.80 8.84 -1.32
CA VAL A 200 27.42 9.34 -1.30
C VAL A 200 27.46 10.84 -1.58
N PRO A 201 27.00 11.29 -2.77
CA PRO A 201 27.01 12.71 -3.11
C PRO A 201 26.35 13.58 -2.03
N PRO A 202 26.95 14.72 -1.66
CA PRO A 202 28.13 15.37 -2.28
C PRO A 202 29.50 14.88 -1.75
N TYR A 203 29.55 13.80 -0.96
CA TYR A 203 30.74 13.37 -0.24
C TYR A 203 31.53 12.28 -0.98
N THR A 204 32.86 12.34 -0.85
CA THR A 204 33.75 11.23 -1.20
C THR A 204 33.56 10.04 -0.25
N SER A 205 34.10 8.87 -0.61
CA SER A 205 34.07 7.67 0.25
C SER A 205 34.69 7.93 1.63
N GLU A 206 35.84 8.61 1.68
CA GLU A 206 36.53 8.97 2.93
C GLU A 206 35.70 9.93 3.79
N GLN A 207 35.16 10.98 3.18
CA GLN A 207 34.30 11.94 3.87
C GLN A 207 33.02 11.28 4.40
N TRP A 208 32.47 10.32 3.65
CA TRP A 208 31.30 9.55 4.07
C TRP A 208 31.64 8.60 5.22
N ALA A 209 32.76 7.89 5.15
CA ALA A 209 33.26 7.04 6.23
C ALA A 209 33.45 7.82 7.54
N LEU A 210 34.03 9.03 7.47
CA LEU A 210 34.17 9.90 8.65
C LEU A 210 32.82 10.26 9.28
N ARG A 211 31.79 10.49 8.46
CA ARG A 211 30.42 10.73 8.95
C ARG A 211 29.83 9.51 9.63
N ILE A 212 29.97 8.33 9.03
CA ILE A 212 29.49 7.08 9.65
C ILE A 212 30.21 6.84 10.98
N ASN A 213 31.52 7.06 11.06
CA ASN A 213 32.26 6.90 12.31
C ASN A 213 31.75 7.84 13.43
N LYS A 214 31.39 9.08 13.11
CA LYS A 214 30.75 10.00 14.07
C LYS A 214 29.38 9.48 14.54
N GLU A 215 28.59 8.92 13.62
CA GLU A 215 27.31 8.30 13.96
C GLU A 215 27.50 7.07 14.85
N ILE A 216 28.47 6.20 14.56
CA ILE A 216 28.83 5.05 15.40
C ILE A 216 29.19 5.52 16.81
N ALA A 217 30.10 6.49 16.94
CA ALA A 217 30.50 7.03 18.23
C ALA A 217 29.31 7.58 19.04
N THR A 218 28.38 8.28 18.37
CA THR A 218 27.15 8.79 18.99
C THR A 218 26.27 7.67 19.53
N ILE A 219 26.08 6.59 18.77
CA ILE A 219 25.24 5.46 19.19
C ILE A 219 25.91 4.64 20.30
N THR A 220 27.24 4.49 20.28
CA THR A 220 27.99 3.77 21.31
C THR A 220 27.90 4.45 22.68
N GLN A 221 27.79 5.78 22.73
CA GLN A 221 27.61 6.54 23.97
C GLN A 221 26.22 6.33 24.61
N LEU A 222 25.24 5.79 23.87
CA LEU A 222 23.91 5.53 24.40
C LEU A 222 23.91 4.30 25.31
N PRO A 223 23.03 4.28 26.35
CA PRO A 223 22.82 3.11 27.19
C PRO A 223 22.44 1.88 26.36
N GLU A 224 22.85 0.68 26.80
CA GLU A 224 22.50 -0.59 26.14
C GLU A 224 20.99 -0.77 25.92
N LYS A 225 20.20 -0.34 26.89
CA LYS A 225 18.73 -0.45 26.89
C LYS A 225 18.05 0.77 26.28
N ALA A 226 18.77 1.62 25.56
CA ALA A 226 18.21 2.78 24.87
C ALA A 226 17.12 2.35 23.88
N LYS A 227 15.96 3.02 23.96
CA LYS A 227 14.81 2.75 23.08
C LYS A 227 14.94 3.55 21.80
N LEU A 228 15.56 2.94 20.80
CA LEU A 228 15.73 3.55 19.48
C LEU A 228 14.57 3.18 18.56
N LYS A 229 14.12 4.12 17.73
CA LYS A 229 13.17 3.83 16.67
C LYS A 229 13.42 4.67 15.43
N ILE A 230 13.29 4.05 14.26
CA ILE A 230 13.14 4.78 13.01
C ILE A 230 11.70 5.27 12.93
N ARG A 231 11.48 6.57 12.73
CA ARG A 231 10.16 7.17 12.50
C ARG A 231 10.19 8.00 11.23
N ARG A 232 9.60 7.48 10.15
CA ARG A 232 9.58 8.13 8.83
C ARG A 232 8.15 8.49 8.43
N PRO A 233 7.89 9.71 7.93
CA PRO A 233 6.59 10.04 7.39
C PRO A 233 6.30 9.18 6.16
N VAL A 234 5.06 8.71 6.07
CA VAL A 234 4.52 8.09 4.85
C VAL A 234 3.78 9.18 4.11
N LYS A 235 4.03 9.32 2.80
CA LYS A 235 3.25 10.20 1.93
C LYS A 235 1.76 9.94 2.14
N VAL A 236 0.95 11.00 2.17
CA VAL A 236 -0.48 10.93 2.50
C VAL A 236 -1.20 9.81 1.74
N GLN A 237 -2.11 9.11 2.42
CA GLN A 237 -2.84 7.99 1.84
C GLN A 237 -4.34 8.12 2.09
N PRO A 238 -5.19 7.74 1.11
CA PRO A 238 -6.61 7.66 1.33
C PRO A 238 -6.94 6.44 2.21
N ILE A 239 -7.92 6.62 3.08
CA ILE A 239 -8.46 5.60 3.97
C ILE A 239 -9.97 5.56 3.85
N ALA A 240 -10.55 4.40 4.11
CA ALA A 240 -11.98 4.21 4.23
C ALA A 240 -12.31 3.80 5.67
N ARG A 241 -13.42 4.31 6.21
CA ARG A 241 -13.98 3.96 7.51
C ARG A 241 -15.35 3.33 7.26
N VAL A 242 -15.49 2.09 7.70
CA VAL A 242 -16.71 1.30 7.57
C VAL A 242 -17.33 1.17 8.96
N TRP A 243 -18.62 1.45 9.07
CA TRP A 243 -19.37 1.38 10.33
C TRP A 243 -20.36 0.22 10.30
N TYR A 244 -20.48 -0.46 11.45
CA TYR A 244 -21.47 -1.48 11.73
C TYR A 244 -22.20 -1.12 13.03
N SER A 245 -23.49 -0.76 12.96
CA SER A 245 -24.30 -0.37 14.11
C SER A 245 -24.56 -1.53 15.05
N ASP A 246 -24.79 -2.72 14.51
CA ASP A 246 -25.14 -3.93 15.29
C ASP A 246 -24.08 -4.31 16.32
N ILE A 247 -22.80 -4.05 15.98
CA ILE A 247 -21.64 -4.31 16.84
C ILE A 247 -20.96 -3.03 17.32
N GLN A 248 -21.57 -1.87 17.06
CA GLN A 248 -21.05 -0.53 17.38
C GLN A 248 -19.55 -0.35 17.04
N LYS A 249 -19.15 -0.84 15.86
CA LYS A 249 -17.73 -0.95 15.49
C LYS A 249 -17.42 -0.18 14.22
N GLN A 250 -16.39 0.66 14.32
CA GLN A 250 -15.74 1.26 13.16
C GLN A 250 -14.49 0.46 12.78
N VAL A 251 -14.36 0.11 11.50
CA VAL A 251 -13.14 -0.51 10.95
C VAL A 251 -12.54 0.42 9.91
N GLN A 252 -11.22 0.64 9.99
CA GLN A 252 -10.49 1.50 9.06
C GLN A 252 -9.63 0.66 8.12
N TYR A 253 -9.80 0.89 6.82
CA TYR A 253 -9.04 0.26 5.75
C TYR A 253 -8.15 1.30 5.05
N ALA A 254 -6.96 0.89 4.62
CA ALA A 254 -6.27 1.63 3.56
C ALA A 254 -7.08 1.46 2.27
N CYS A 255 -7.22 2.53 1.48
CA CYS A 255 -8.07 2.50 0.28
C CYS A 255 -7.27 2.80 -1.01
N PRO A 256 -6.23 2.02 -1.34
CA PRO A 256 -5.51 2.20 -2.61
C PRO A 256 -6.32 1.70 -3.82
N LEU A 257 -7.29 0.82 -3.58
CA LEU A 257 -8.27 0.32 -4.52
C LEU A 257 -9.67 0.53 -3.91
N PRO A 258 -10.74 0.53 -4.72
CA PRO A 258 -12.11 0.58 -4.22
C PRO A 258 -12.43 -0.63 -3.34
N LEU A 259 -13.25 -0.40 -2.32
CA LEU A 259 -13.83 -1.48 -1.51
C LEU A 259 -14.94 -2.17 -2.32
N PHE A 260 -14.98 -3.50 -2.28
CA PHE A 260 -16.08 -4.29 -2.81
C PHE A 260 -17.10 -4.53 -1.71
N VAL A 261 -18.21 -3.80 -1.76
CA VAL A 261 -19.24 -3.80 -0.73
C VAL A 261 -20.46 -4.57 -1.23
N PHE A 262 -20.86 -5.60 -0.49
CA PHE A 262 -22.02 -6.43 -0.84
C PHE A 262 -23.11 -6.25 0.19
N TYR A 263 -24.32 -6.03 -0.30
CA TYR A 263 -25.55 -5.98 0.48
C TYR A 263 -26.35 -7.24 0.18
N ILE A 264 -26.35 -8.17 1.13
CA ILE A 264 -26.81 -9.55 0.90
C ILE A 264 -28.32 -9.62 1.06
N GLU A 265 -29.00 -10.19 0.07
CA GLU A 265 -30.49 -10.30 0.03
C GLU A 265 -31.18 -8.93 0.20
N LYS A 266 -30.55 -7.83 -0.26
CA LYS A 266 -31.18 -6.51 -0.29
C LYS A 266 -31.82 -6.25 -1.65
N GLU A 267 -32.91 -5.51 -1.63
CA GLU A 267 -33.61 -5.11 -2.85
C GLU A 267 -32.67 -4.33 -3.81
N PRO A 268 -32.86 -4.46 -5.14
CA PRO A 268 -32.07 -3.73 -6.13
C PRO A 268 -32.08 -2.19 -5.99
N ASP A 269 -33.10 -1.63 -5.34
CA ASP A 269 -33.24 -0.18 -5.12
C ASP A 269 -32.65 0.29 -3.77
N PHE A 270 -32.04 -0.62 -3.00
CA PHE A 270 -31.35 -0.29 -1.77
C PHE A 270 -30.29 0.78 -2.00
N LYS A 271 -30.20 1.76 -1.10
CA LYS A 271 -29.30 2.90 -1.22
C LYS A 271 -28.20 2.86 -0.15
N PRO A 272 -27.01 2.36 -0.49
CA PRO A 272 -25.83 2.42 0.36
C PRO A 272 -25.53 3.85 0.82
N ILE A 273 -25.17 4.01 2.10
CA ILE A 273 -24.77 5.32 2.62
C ILE A 273 -23.26 5.50 2.45
N ILE A 274 -22.86 6.04 1.30
CA ILE A 274 -21.47 6.32 0.93
C ILE A 274 -21.19 7.82 1.12
N GLY A 275 -20.11 8.15 1.82
CA GLY A 275 -19.65 9.54 1.93
C GLY A 275 -18.64 9.89 0.85
N GLU A 276 -18.33 11.18 0.72
CA GLU A 276 -17.35 11.69 -0.23
C GLU A 276 -15.91 11.63 0.31
N LEU A 277 -14.94 11.74 -0.60
CA LEU A 277 -13.54 12.04 -0.29
C LEU A 277 -13.24 13.48 -0.71
N ALA A 278 -13.14 14.39 0.27
CA ALA A 278 -12.74 15.77 0.01
C ALA A 278 -11.28 15.86 -0.45
N ASP A 279 -10.95 16.95 -1.15
CA ASP A 279 -9.58 17.33 -1.49
C ASP A 279 -8.67 17.30 -0.26
N TYR A 280 -7.41 16.90 -0.49
CA TYR A 280 -6.39 17.00 0.53
C TYR A 280 -5.80 18.40 0.55
N ASP A 281 -5.73 19.02 1.73
CA ASP A 281 -4.89 20.20 1.98
C ASP A 281 -4.07 19.95 3.26
N ALA A 282 -2.76 19.85 3.12
CA ALA A 282 -1.83 19.61 4.23
C ALA A 282 -1.87 20.73 5.29
N ASN A 283 -2.26 21.94 4.91
CA ASN A 283 -2.31 23.10 5.80
C ASN A 283 -3.67 23.25 6.49
N ASN A 284 -4.68 22.47 6.11
CA ASN A 284 -6.05 22.55 6.64
C ASN A 284 -6.54 21.19 7.20
N ILE A 285 -5.67 20.48 7.91
CA ILE A 285 -6.03 19.18 8.50
C ILE A 285 -6.77 19.40 9.83
N GLN A 286 -8.07 19.06 9.87
CA GLN A 286 -8.86 19.08 11.10
C GLN A 286 -8.53 17.88 12.00
N ILE A 287 -7.70 18.10 13.01
CA ILE A 287 -7.30 17.07 13.97
C ILE A 287 -8.31 17.02 15.12
N ARG A 288 -9.16 15.98 15.15
CA ARG A 288 -10.14 15.79 16.24
C ARG A 288 -9.49 15.33 17.54
N HIS A 289 -8.53 14.41 17.46
CA HIS A 289 -7.84 13.86 18.63
C HIS A 289 -6.39 13.51 18.25
N ARG A 290 -5.44 14.06 19.02
CA ARG A 290 -4.02 13.71 18.92
C ARG A 290 -3.58 13.11 20.26
N PRO A 291 -3.32 11.80 20.34
CA PRO A 291 -2.82 11.22 21.57
C PRO A 291 -1.46 11.84 21.94
N LYS A 292 -1.21 12.01 23.23
CA LYS A 292 0.12 12.43 23.73
C LYS A 292 1.14 11.38 23.30
N SER A 293 2.09 11.77 22.45
CA SER A 293 3.23 10.92 22.09
C SER A 293 4.39 11.19 23.04
N LYS A 294 5.14 10.15 23.38
CA LYS A 294 6.41 10.29 24.09
C LYS A 294 7.36 11.20 23.32
N GLN A 295 8.18 11.95 24.06
CA GLN A 295 9.18 12.84 23.48
C GLN A 295 10.24 12.01 22.76
N LEU A 296 10.56 12.43 21.54
CA LEU A 296 11.54 11.78 20.68
C LEU A 296 12.63 12.78 20.34
N GLU A 297 13.87 12.38 20.57
CA GLU A 297 15.06 13.16 20.21
C GLU A 297 15.67 12.58 18.94
N LEU A 298 15.91 13.43 17.94
CA LEU A 298 16.50 13.01 16.67
C LEU A 298 18.01 12.82 16.82
N ILE A 299 18.49 11.58 16.66
CA ILE A 299 19.91 11.23 16.84
C ILE A 299 20.64 11.18 15.49
N ILE A 300 20.06 10.49 14.50
CA ILE A 300 20.64 10.39 13.15
C ILE A 300 19.61 10.86 12.11
N PRO A 301 19.73 12.09 11.59
CA PRO A 301 18.77 12.67 10.64
C PRO A 301 18.56 11.83 9.39
N ARG A 302 19.63 11.38 8.72
CA ARG A 302 19.54 10.62 7.45
C ARG A 302 18.82 9.28 7.57
N LEU A 303 18.76 8.71 8.77
CA LEU A 303 18.05 7.46 9.04
C LEU A 303 16.64 7.70 9.59
N HIS A 304 16.31 8.94 9.95
CA HIS A 304 15.18 9.31 10.80
C HIS A 304 15.18 8.48 12.09
N LEU A 305 16.36 8.34 12.72
CA LEU A 305 16.55 7.57 13.94
C LEU A 305 16.35 8.46 15.16
N TYR A 306 15.43 8.06 16.03
CA TYR A 306 15.09 8.78 17.24
C TYR A 306 15.37 7.95 18.49
N LEU A 307 15.75 8.63 19.56
CA LEU A 307 15.75 8.12 20.92
C LEU A 307 14.43 8.46 21.59
N GLU A 308 13.75 7.46 22.17
CA GLU A 308 12.60 7.69 23.03
C GLU A 308 13.06 8.06 24.43
N GLN A 309 12.70 9.26 24.88
CA GLN A 309 12.97 9.70 26.24
C GLN A 309 12.01 9.01 27.22
N SER A 310 12.53 8.70 28.41
CA SER A 310 11.83 7.99 29.49
C SER A 310 10.62 8.77 30.00
#